data_AF-A0A0J6CXI5-F1
#
_entry.id   AF-A0A0J6CXI5-F1
#
_cell.length_a   1.000
_cell.length_b   1.000
_cell.length_c   1.000
_cell.angle_alpha   90.00
_cell.angle_beta   90.00
_cell.angle_gamma   90.00
#
_symmetry.space_group_name_H-M   'P 1'
#
loop_
_entity.id
_entity.type
_entity.pdbx_description
1 polymer ?
#
loop_
_entity_poly.entity_id
_entity_poly.type
_entity_poly.pdbx_seq_one_letter_code
_entity_poly.pdbx_strand_id
1 'polypeptide(L)'
;MPVLIAIYPVAIVLIFLTFINYAIPVHTYVYRGAILLTILISIPNAIEGAGLVEFGFLHALPLDSEGVGWLIPAVAGGMIGFIMLQYKQKK
;
A
#
# COMPACT_ATOMS: atom_id res chain seq x y z
N MET A 1 -1.27 -9.86 -17.95
CA MET A 1 -1.94 -9.45 -16.70
C MET A 1 -1.03 -8.89 -15.59
N PRO A 2 0.30 -9.15 -15.52
CA PRO A 2 1.14 -8.70 -14.39
C PRO A 2 1.12 -7.19 -14.10
N VAL A 3 1.08 -6.37 -15.15
CA VAL A 3 1.05 -4.89 -15.03
C VAL A 3 -0.16 -4.44 -14.22
N LEU A 4 -1.33 -5.05 -14.43
CA LEU A 4 -2.53 -4.71 -13.68
C LEU A 4 -2.36 -5.06 -12.19
N ILE A 5 -1.81 -6.25 -11.89
CA ILE A 5 -1.55 -6.74 -10.52
C ILE A 5 -0.65 -5.76 -9.74
N ALA A 6 0.34 -5.18 -10.42
CA ALA A 6 1.24 -4.19 -9.80
C ALA A 6 0.54 -2.84 -9.54
N ILE A 7 -0.30 -2.37 -10.47
CA ILE A 7 -0.83 -1.00 -10.47
C ILE A 7 -2.15 -0.89 -9.72
N TYR A 8 -3.02 -1.91 -9.77
CA TYR A 8 -4.35 -1.82 -9.16
C TYR A 8 -4.32 -1.51 -7.65
N PRO A 9 -3.41 -2.09 -6.84
CA PRO A 9 -3.34 -1.79 -5.40
C PRO A 9 -3.08 -0.32 -5.15
N VAL A 10 -2.10 0.25 -5.87
CA VAL A 10 -1.70 1.65 -5.75
C VAL A 10 -2.85 2.56 -6.18
N ALA A 11 -3.52 2.24 -7.28
CA ALA A 11 -4.67 3.01 -7.75
C ALA A 11 -5.81 3.02 -6.73
N ILE A 12 -6.16 1.87 -6.14
CA ILE A 12 -7.21 1.77 -5.12
C ILE A 12 -6.83 2.58 -3.88
N VAL A 13 -5.60 2.44 -3.39
CA VAL A 13 -5.11 3.20 -2.22
C VAL A 13 -5.17 4.71 -2.48
N LEU A 14 -4.77 5.17 -3.67
CA LEU A 14 -4.85 6.57 -4.05
C LEU A 14 -6.29 7.08 -4.11
N ILE A 15 -7.21 6.29 -4.66
CA ILE A 15 -8.64 6.63 -4.71
C ILE A 15 -9.18 6.80 -3.28
N PHE A 16 -8.91 5.85 -2.38
CA PHE A 16 -9.32 5.95 -0.98
C PHE A 16 -8.71 7.16 -0.27
N LEU A 17 -7.41 7.39 -0.43
CA LEU A 17 -6.75 8.56 0.16
C LEU A 17 -7.29 9.88 -0.41
N THR A 18 -7.71 9.90 -1.68
CA THR A 18 -8.36 11.07 -2.29
C THR A 18 -9.71 11.35 -1.64
N PHE A 19 -10.52 10.30 -1.40
CA PHE A 19 -11.79 10.46 -0.67
C PHE A 19 -11.57 10.92 0.77
N ILE A 20 -10.58 10.36 1.47
CA ILE A 20 -10.23 10.81 2.83
C ILE A 20 -9.77 12.27 2.78
N ASN A 21 -8.94 12.65 1.81
CA ASN A 21 -8.46 14.01 1.63
C ASN A 21 -9.57 15.02 1.33
N TYR A 22 -10.62 14.59 0.64
CA TYR A 22 -11.81 15.40 0.41
C TYR A 22 -12.56 15.68 1.73
N ALA A 23 -12.61 14.72 2.64
CA ALA A 23 -13.25 14.89 3.95
C ALA A 23 -12.35 15.64 4.97
N ILE A 24 -11.06 15.32 5.02
CA ILE A 24 -10.07 15.89 5.94
C ILE A 24 -8.71 16.01 5.24
N PRO A 25 -7.96 17.14 5.38
CA PRO A 25 -6.68 17.29 4.71
C PRO A 25 -5.67 16.18 5.08
N VAL A 26 -5.26 15.40 4.08
CA VAL A 26 -4.26 14.33 4.24
C VAL A 26 -2.89 14.86 3.85
N HIS A 27 -1.92 14.75 4.75
CA HIS A 27 -0.58 15.22 4.47
C HIS A 27 0.18 14.27 3.54
N THR A 28 1.09 14.82 2.74
CA THR A 28 1.99 14.07 1.82
C THR A 28 2.73 12.90 2.48
N TYR A 29 3.03 12.93 3.79
CA TYR A 29 3.69 11.82 4.48
C TYR A 29 2.81 10.57 4.55
N VAL A 30 1.50 10.75 4.78
CA VAL A 30 0.51 9.66 4.81
C VAL A 30 0.40 9.04 3.41
N TYR A 31 0.28 9.88 2.38
CA TYR A 31 0.27 9.43 0.98
C TYR A 31 1.51 8.59 0.65
N ARG A 32 2.69 9.14 0.92
CA ARG A 32 3.97 8.47 0.62
C ARG A 32 4.09 7.15 1.38
N GLY A 33 3.79 7.13 2.68
CA GLY A 33 3.90 5.92 3.48
C GLY A 33 2.98 4.81 2.97
N ALA A 34 1.71 5.13 2.73
CA ALA A 34 0.74 4.16 2.23
C ALA A 34 1.13 3.61 0.85
N ILE A 35 1.47 4.49 -0.10
CA ILE A 35 1.86 4.10 -1.45
C ILE A 35 3.13 3.25 -1.44
N LEU A 36 4.15 3.64 -0.67
CA LEU A 36 5.42 2.92 -0.61
C LEU A 36 5.24 1.48 -0.13
N LEU A 37 4.52 1.26 0.99
CA LEU A 37 4.28 -0.10 1.47
C LEU A 37 3.36 -0.88 0.53
N THR A 38 2.43 -0.22 -0.15
CA THR A 38 1.60 -0.88 -1.18
C THR A 38 2.46 -1.40 -2.32
N ILE A 39 3.37 -0.57 -2.85
CA ILE A 39 4.27 -0.94 -3.96
C ILE A 39 5.21 -2.09 -3.57
N LEU A 40 5.70 -2.08 -2.34
CA LEU A 40 6.57 -3.15 -1.82
C LEU A 40 5.91 -4.53 -1.85
N ILE A 41 4.58 -4.58 -1.81
CA ILE A 41 3.82 -5.84 -1.90
C ILE A 41 3.33 -6.08 -3.33
N SER A 42 2.82 -5.07 -4.01
CA SER A 42 2.21 -5.24 -5.33
C SER A 42 3.22 -5.65 -6.42
N ILE A 43 4.50 -5.25 -6.30
CA ILE A 43 5.55 -5.67 -7.23
C ILE A 43 5.84 -7.18 -7.10
N PRO A 44 6.19 -7.70 -5.90
CA PRO A 44 6.30 -9.15 -5.68
C PRO A 44 5.07 -9.93 -6.14
N ASN A 45 3.85 -9.49 -5.78
CA ASN A 45 2.61 -10.14 -6.23
C ASN A 45 2.49 -10.19 -7.77
N ALA A 46 2.92 -9.14 -8.47
CA ALA A 46 2.89 -9.11 -9.93
C ALA A 46 3.91 -10.06 -10.57
N ILE A 47 5.06 -10.25 -9.94
CA ILE A 47 6.11 -11.19 -10.37
C ILE A 47 5.64 -12.63 -10.14
N GLU A 48 5.04 -12.92 -8.98
CA GLU A 48 4.38 -14.20 -8.68
C GLU A 48 3.25 -14.51 -9.65
N GLY A 49 2.35 -13.55 -9.88
CA GLY A 49 1.25 -13.67 -10.84
C GLY A 49 1.70 -13.79 -12.29
N ALA A 50 2.97 -13.48 -12.59
CA ALA A 50 3.60 -13.74 -13.88
C ALA A 50 4.21 -15.17 -13.98
N GLY A 51 4.24 -15.93 -12.88
CA GLY A 51 4.83 -17.27 -12.82
C GLY A 51 6.36 -17.27 -12.83
N LEU A 52 7.01 -16.16 -12.46
CA LEU A 52 8.47 -16.01 -12.57
C LEU A 52 9.21 -16.44 -11.30
N VAL A 53 8.74 -15.99 -10.14
CA VAL A 53 9.37 -16.22 -8.82
C VAL A 53 8.26 -16.31 -7.78
N GLU A 54 8.41 -17.19 -6.80
CA GLU A 54 7.54 -17.30 -5.63
C GLU A 54 8.21 -16.65 -4.41
N PHE A 55 7.45 -15.84 -3.69
CA PHE A 55 7.81 -15.08 -2.51
C PHE A 55 6.95 -15.53 -1.32
N GLY A 56 7.37 -16.60 -0.63
CA GLY A 56 6.60 -17.20 0.47
C GLY A 56 6.19 -16.27 1.62
N PHE A 57 6.78 -15.07 1.75
CA PHE A 57 6.33 -14.06 2.73
C PHE A 57 4.97 -13.44 2.36
N LEU A 58 4.59 -13.44 1.08
CA LEU A 58 3.30 -12.92 0.61
C LEU A 58 2.14 -13.74 1.14
N HIS A 59 2.29 -15.07 1.15
CA HIS A 59 1.28 -15.99 1.68
C HIS A 59 1.11 -15.92 3.21
N ALA A 60 2.05 -15.28 3.92
CA ALA A 60 1.91 -15.00 5.34
C ALA A 60 1.08 -13.72 5.62
N LEU A 61 0.80 -12.92 4.59
CA LEU A 61 -0.01 -11.70 4.74
C LEU A 61 -1.48 -12.05 4.95
N PRO A 62 -2.17 -11.38 5.89
CA PRO A 62 -3.61 -11.47 5.97
C PRO A 62 -4.26 -11.03 4.65
N LEU A 63 -5.31 -11.72 4.23
CA LEU A 63 -6.07 -11.46 2.99
C LEU A 63 -5.33 -11.75 1.68
N ASP A 64 -4.18 -12.44 1.73
CA ASP A 64 -3.49 -12.91 0.53
C ASP A 64 -4.36 -13.87 -0.30
N SER A 65 -5.17 -14.72 0.37
CA SER A 65 -6.11 -15.64 -0.28
C SER A 65 -7.13 -14.94 -1.20
N GLU A 66 -7.49 -13.70 -0.86
CA GLU A 66 -8.44 -12.87 -1.60
C GLU A 66 -7.73 -11.98 -2.64
N GLY A 67 -6.41 -12.10 -2.75
CA GLY A 67 -5.57 -11.28 -3.61
C GLY A 67 -5.36 -9.84 -3.10
N VAL A 68 -5.78 -9.51 -1.88
CA VAL A 68 -5.68 -8.13 -1.33
C VAL A 68 -4.70 -8.01 -0.16
N GLY A 69 -3.68 -8.88 -0.11
CA GLY A 69 -2.64 -8.87 0.93
C GLY A 69 -1.87 -7.55 1.07
N TRP A 70 -1.92 -6.67 0.06
CA TRP A 70 -1.33 -5.32 0.09
C TRP A 70 -2.10 -4.32 0.97
N LEU A 71 -3.37 -4.58 1.32
CA LEU A 71 -4.22 -3.63 2.03
C LEU A 71 -3.69 -3.33 3.44
N ILE A 72 -3.29 -4.37 4.18
CA ILE A 72 -2.77 -4.21 5.55
C ILE A 72 -1.46 -3.40 5.55
N PRO A 73 -0.47 -3.73 4.70
CA PRO A 73 0.72 -2.89 4.51
C PRO A 73 0.41 -1.45 4.09
N ALA A 74 -0.57 -1.21 3.21
CA ALA A 74 -0.97 0.13 2.82
C ALA A 74 -1.47 0.97 4.02
N VAL A 75 -2.34 0.39 4.84
CA VAL A 75 -2.86 1.04 6.05
C VAL A 75 -1.74 1.30 7.05
N ALA A 76 -0.87 0.32 7.29
CA ALA A 76 0.29 0.48 8.17
C ALA A 76 1.22 1.60 7.68
N GLY A 77 1.44 1.70 6.37
CA GLY A 77 2.27 2.75 5.76
C GLY A 77 1.65 4.13 5.95
N GLY A 78 0.33 4.25 5.79
CA GLY A 78 -0.41 5.47 6.08
C GLY A 78 -0.29 5.90 7.54
N MET A 79 -0.43 4.95 8.47
CA MET A 79 -0.26 5.20 9.91
C MET A 79 1.16 5.65 10.26
N ILE A 80 2.18 5.00 9.71
CA ILE A 80 3.58 5.42 9.88
C ILE A 80 3.80 6.84 9.35
N GLY A 81 3.26 7.14 8.16
CA GLY A 81 3.32 8.49 7.58
C GLY A 81 2.65 9.54 8.47
N PHE A 82 1.52 9.19 9.10
CA PHE A 82 0.84 10.06 10.05
C PHE A 82 1.67 10.28 11.33
N ILE A 83 2.25 9.22 11.90
CA ILE A 83 3.11 9.33 13.07
C ILE A 83 4.34 10.20 12.77
N MET A 84 5.00 10.00 11.62
CA MET A 84 6.13 10.83 11.18
C MET A 84 5.76 12.32 11.05
N LEU A 85 4.57 12.63 10.55
CA LEU A 85 4.07 13.99 10.50
C LEU A 85 3.98 14.62 11.90
N GLN A 86 3.40 13.89 12.87
CA GLN A 86 3.26 14.36 14.25
C GLN A 86 4.63 14.64 14.90
N TYR A 87 5.62 13.78 14.67
CA TYR A 87 6.99 14.00 15.16
C TYR A 87 7.63 15.25 14.53
N LYS A 88 7.37 15.52 13.24
CA LYS A 88 7.92 16.71 12.58
C LYS A 88 7.23 18.00 13.01
N GLN A 89 5.92 17.97 13.30
CA GLN A 89 5.18 19.16 13.76
C GLN A 89 5.52 19.56 15.21
N LYS A 90 6.02 18.64 16.03
CA LYS A 90 6.47 18.93 17.40
C LYS A 90 7.87 19.55 17.50
N LYS A 91 8.61 19.62 16.40
CA LYS A 91 9.98 20.12 16.35
C LYS A 91 10.04 21.45 15.61
#